data_AF-A0A2V6QIS0-F1
#
_entry.id   AF-A0A2V6QIS0-F1
#
_cell.length_a   1.000
_cell.length_b   1.000
_cell.length_c   1.000
_cell.angle_alpha   90.00
_cell.angle_beta   90.00
_cell.angle_gamma   90.00
#
_symmetry.space_group_name_H-M   'P 1'
#
loop_
_entity.id
_entity.type
_entity.pdbx_description
1 polymer ?
#
loop_
_entity_poly.entity_id
_entity_poly.type
_entity_poly.pdbx_seq_one_letter_code
_entity_poly.pdbx_strand_id
1 'polypeptide(L)' 'MAELVRAGKSQFVIATHSPVLLTFPDADIVSFDVAPLRSVRLQDTSHYQITRGILEDPQSYWRHLLKKDDD' A
#
# COMPACT_ATOMS: atom_id res chain seq x y z
N MET A 1 0.92 -6.47 -18.96
CA MET A 1 0.12 -5.34 -18.44
C MET A 1 0.71 -4.00 -18.86
N ALA A 2 1.91 -3.62 -18.42
CA ALA A 2 2.53 -2.34 -18.74
C ALA A 2 2.57 -2.02 -20.24
N GLU A 3 2.92 -3.00 -21.08
CA GLU A 3 2.94 -2.81 -22.53
C GLU A 3 1.56 -2.53 -23.14
N LEU A 4 0.52 -3.16 -22.62
CA LEU A 4 -0.85 -3.00 -23.10
C LEU A 4 -1.43 -1.64 -22.70
N VAL A 5 -1.11 -1.18 -21.47
CA VAL A 5 -1.44 0.17 -21.00
C VAL A 5 -0.71 1.21 -21.87
N ARG A 6 0.59 1.04 -22.09
CA ARG A 6 1.41 1.93 -22.93
C ARG A 6 0.92 2.00 -24.37
N ALA A 7 0.43 0.90 -24.92
CA ALA A 7 -0.14 0.87 -26.26
C ALA A 7 -1.48 1.64 -26.39
N GLY A 8 -2.09 2.04 -25.27
CA GLY A 8 -3.34 2.82 -25.25
C GLY A 8 -4.59 2.02 -25.64
N LYS A 9 -4.48 0.69 -25.77
CA LYS A 9 -5.57 -0.19 -26.21
C LYS A 9 -6.24 -0.94 -25.08
N SER A 10 -5.79 -0.76 -23.84
CA SER A 10 -6.32 -1.48 -22.68
C SER A 10 -6.23 -0.64 -21.41
N GLN A 11 -7.29 -0.68 -20.63
CA GLN A 11 -7.34 -0.17 -19.26
C GLN A 11 -7.53 -1.35 -18.31
N PHE A 12 -6.86 -1.31 -17.16
CA PHE A 12 -6.97 -2.34 -16.13
C PHE A 12 -7.55 -1.74 -14.85
N VAL A 13 -8.45 -2.48 -14.21
CA VAL A 13 -8.92 -2.22 -12.84
C VAL A 13 -8.52 -3.43 -12.01
N ILE A 14 -7.74 -3.21 -10.94
CA ILE A 14 -7.13 -4.28 -10.16
C ILE A 14 -7.43 -4.06 -8.69
N ALA A 15 -8.11 -5.02 -8.06
CA ALA A 15 -8.21 -5.10 -6.61
C ALA A 15 -6.99 -5.85 -6.09
N THR A 16 -6.12 -5.18 -5.32
CA THR A 16 -4.88 -5.79 -4.83
C THR A 16 -4.40 -5.14 -3.54
N HIS A 17 -3.70 -5.94 -2.73
CA HIS A 17 -2.90 -5.47 -1.59
C HIS A 17 -1.40 -5.54 -1.88
N SER A 18 -0.98 -5.94 -3.09
CA SER A 18 0.43 -6.06 -3.46
C SER A 18 1.09 -4.68 -3.55
N PRO A 19 2.10 -4.37 -2.73
CA PRO A 19 2.81 -3.09 -2.80
C PRO A 19 3.45 -2.85 -4.16
N VAL A 20 3.93 -3.92 -4.81
CA VAL A 20 4.52 -3.86 -6.16
C VAL A 20 3.52 -3.32 -7.18
N LEU A 21 2.27 -3.79 -7.14
CA LEU A 21 1.24 -3.32 -8.07
C LEU A 21 0.70 -1.94 -7.69
N LEU A 22 0.65 -1.59 -6.40
CA LEU A 22 0.30 -0.25 -5.94
C LEU A 22 1.33 0.82 -6.39
N THR A 23 2.55 0.41 -6.72
CA THR A 23 3.59 1.30 -7.30
C THR A 23 3.52 1.40 -8.82
N PHE A 24 2.48 0.87 -9.47
CA PHE A 24 2.37 0.96 -10.93
C PHE A 24 2.36 2.43 -11.38
N PRO A 25 3.19 2.81 -12.36
CA PRO A 25 3.29 4.20 -12.80
C PRO A 25 1.95 4.78 -13.24
N ASP A 26 1.68 6.02 -12.83
CA ASP A 26 0.50 6.80 -13.20
C ASP A 26 -0.85 6.16 -12.86
N ALA A 27 -0.87 5.15 -11.97
CA ALA A 27 -2.11 4.52 -11.52
C ALA A 27 -2.81 5.35 -10.43
N ASP A 28 -4.13 5.49 -10.56
CA ASP A 28 -4.98 5.92 -9.46
C ASP A 28 -5.14 4.80 -8.43
N ILE A 29 -4.94 5.12 -7.14
CA ILE A 29 -5.17 4.18 -6.05
C ILE A 29 -6.46 4.56 -5.35
N VAL A 30 -7.42 3.64 -5.31
CA VAL A 30 -8.69 3.81 -4.59
C VAL A 30 -8.71 2.88 -3.38
N SER A 31 -8.87 3.44 -2.19
CA SER A 31 -8.93 2.67 -0.94
C SER A 31 -10.35 2.21 -0.65
N PHE A 32 -10.47 0.91 -0.33
CA PHE A 32 -11.67 0.25 0.16
C PHE A 32 -11.70 0.15 1.69
N ASP A 33 -10.66 0.63 2.38
CA ASP A 33 -10.52 0.53 3.85
C ASP A 33 -11.42 1.53 4.58
N VAL A 34 -11.99 2.50 3.86
CA VAL A 34 -12.92 3.48 4.41
C VAL A 34 -14.14 3.62 3.51
N ALA A 35 -15.28 3.98 4.12
CA ALA A 35 -16.49 4.35 3.41
C ALA A 35 -16.71 5.88 3.54
N PRO A 36 -16.98 6.62 2.44
CA PRO A 36 -17.04 6.16 1.05
C PRO A 36 -15.65 5.86 0.45
N LEU A 37 -15.63 5.17 -0.70
CA LEU A 37 -14.40 4.93 -1.46
C LEU A 37 -13.70 6.26 -1.77
N ARG A 38 -12.38 6.30 -1.58
CA ARG A 38 -11.58 7.50 -1.79
C ARG A 38 -10.30 7.20 -2.55
N SER A 39 -9.90 8.12 -3.42
CA SER A 39 -8.55 8.12 -3.97
C SER A 39 -7.55 8.44 -2.86
N VAL A 40 -6.46 7.69 -2.82
CA VAL A 40 -5.38 7.86 -1.84
C VAL A 40 -4.04 7.90 -2.56
N ARG A 41 -3.02 8.49 -1.94
CA ARG A 41 -1.66 8.34 -2.42
C ARG A 41 -1.08 7.02 -1.92
N LEU A 42 -0.07 6.50 -2.61
CA LEU A 42 0.66 5.31 -2.18
C LEU A 42 1.13 5.43 -0.71
N GLN A 43 1.63 6.60 -0.33
CA GLN A 43 2.16 6.89 1.01
C GLN A 43 1.10 6.86 2.11
N ASP A 44 -0.16 7.01 1.74
CA ASP A 44 -1.30 6.98 2.66
C ASP A 44 -1.82 5.55 2.87
N THR A 45 -1.30 4.57 2.13
CA THR A 45 -1.68 3.16 2.27
C THR A 45 -1.01 2.52 3.50
N SER A 46 -1.75 1.67 4.23
CA SER A 46 -1.24 0.96 5.40
C SER A 46 0.01 0.11 5.07
N HIS A 47 -0.03 -0.61 3.94
CA HIS A 47 1.10 -1.43 3.48
C HIS A 47 2.38 -0.62 3.28
N TYR A 48 2.28 0.58 2.69
CA TYR A 48 3.42 1.47 2.53
C TYR A 48 3.95 1.96 3.87
N GLN A 49 3.07 2.44 4.76
CA GLN A 49 3.47 3.01 6.05
C GLN A 49 4.15 1.99 6.96
N ILE A 50 3.58 0.79 7.06
CA ILE A 50 4.14 -0.30 7.86
C ILE A 50 5.49 -0.73 7.28
N THR A 51 5.55 -1.01 5.98
CA THR A 51 6.80 -1.45 5.34
C THR A 51 7.90 -0.41 5.48
N ARG A 52 7.58 0.86 5.20
CA ARG A 52 8.52 1.98 5.36
C ARG A 52 8.99 2.10 6.80
N GLY A 53 8.07 2.08 7.77
CA GLY A 53 8.42 2.20 9.18
C GLY A 53 9.30 1.05 9.68
N ILE A 54 9.05 -0.19 9.25
CA ILE A 54 9.90 -1.33 9.58
C ILE A 54 11.31 -1.14 9.02
N LEU A 55 11.44 -0.63 7.79
CA LEU A 55 12.74 -0.38 7.17
C LEU A 55 13.48 0.81 7.80
N GLU A 56 12.75 1.84 8.25
CA GLU A 56 13.33 3.05 8.86
C GLU A 56 13.71 2.84 10.34
N ASP A 57 12.90 2.13 11.13
CA ASP A 57 13.17 1.82 12.54
C ASP A 57 12.61 0.44 12.95
N PRO A 58 13.33 -0.66 12.63
CA PRO A 58 12.90 -2.01 13.01
C PRO A 58 12.77 -2.20 14.53
N GLN A 59 13.56 -1.48 15.33
CA GLN A 59 13.62 -1.66 16.79
C GLN A 59 12.36 -1.14 17.47
N SER A 60 11.75 -0.07 16.96
CA SER A 60 10.44 0.39 17.45
C SER A 60 9.36 -0.69 17.33
N TYR A 61 9.31 -1.41 16.20
CA TYR A 61 8.32 -2.46 15.98
C TYR A 61 8.50 -3.62 16.98
N TRP A 62 9.75 -4.09 17.18
CA TRP A 62 10.03 -5.13 18.16
C TRP A 62 9.71 -4.71 19.60
N ARG A 63 9.96 -3.45 19.98
CA ARG A 63 9.58 -2.95 21.30
C ARG A 63 8.07 -3.01 21.55
N HIS A 64 7.25 -2.76 20.53
CA HIS A 64 5.79 -2.88 20.66
C HIS A 64 5.34 -4.34 20.75
N LEU A 65 5.94 -5.24 19.95
CA LEU A 65 5.57 -6.66 19.92
C LEU A 65 6.07 -7.47 21.13
N LEU A 66 7.18 -7.06 21.74
CA LEU A 66 7.78 -7.73 22.90
C LEU A 66 7.35 -7.11 24.23
N LYS A 67 6.54 -6.05 24.20
CA LYS A 67 5.94 -5.51 25.41
C LYS A 67 5.00 -6.58 25.95
N LYS A 68 5.36 -7.21 27.07
CA LYS A 68 4.44 -8.10 27.78
C LYS A 68 3.20 -7.28 28.14
N ASP A 69 2.03 -7.84 27.86
CA ASP A 69 0.79 -7.40 28.48
C ASP A 69 0.94 -7.71 29.97
N ASP A 70 1.46 -6.75 30.74
CA ASP A 70 1.40 -6.77 32.20
C ASP A 70 -0.06 -6.47 32.61
N ASP A 71 -0.92 -7.50 32.51
CA ASP A 71 -2.17 -7.63 33.25
C ASP A 71 -2.05 -8.81 34.23
#